data_AF-A0A2E9V8Z3-F1
#
_entry.id   AF-A0A2E9V8Z3-F1
#
_cell.length_a   1.000
_cell.length_b   1.000
_cell.length_c   1.000
_cell.angle_alpha   90.00
_cell.angle_beta   90.00
_cell.angle_gamma   90.00
#
_symmetry.space_group_name_H-M   'P 1'
#
loop_
_entity.id
_entity.type
_entity.pdbx_description
1 polymer ?
#
loop_
_entity_poly.entity_id
_entity_poly.type
_entity_poly.pdbx_seq_one_letter_code
_entity_poly.pdbx_strand_id
1 'polypeptide(L)'
;MKELKQNRLMLAGILVFSAMTMIGLVDNLIKYIGEDGSVWQFHFSRSVIICIVLLIVSRIYKLQLLPNNFFFVAIRSFFGATAMIMYFGALSVIPIAEAGAGLFTAPIFVLIISSFYFKVKIGIWRILAVVIGFSGVLLMLQPDTNDLSYFSFLPLFAGFFYGMLGLTTRYLC
;
A
#
# COMPACT_ATOMS: atom_id res chain seq x y z
N MET A 1 -24.96 7.24 20.30
CA MET A 1 -24.08 7.64 19.16
C MET A 1 -22.59 7.34 19.38
N LYS A 2 -22.00 7.53 20.57
CA LYS A 2 -20.57 7.17 20.84
C LYS A 2 -20.30 5.67 20.67
N GLU A 3 -21.13 4.80 21.25
CA GLU A 3 -21.07 3.33 21.12
C GLU A 3 -21.08 2.84 19.65
N LEU A 4 -21.99 3.38 18.82
CA LEU A 4 -22.09 3.07 17.38
C LEU A 4 -20.84 3.50 16.58
N LYS A 5 -20.14 4.55 17.04
CA LYS A 5 -18.89 5.04 16.42
C LYS A 5 -17.69 4.23 16.89
N GLN A 6 -17.69 3.79 18.16
CA GLN A 6 -16.66 2.96 18.79
C GLN A 6 -16.58 1.57 18.13
N ASN A 7 -17.73 0.90 17.92
CA ASN A 7 -17.77 -0.41 17.25
C ASN A 7 -17.24 -0.34 15.81
N ARG A 8 -17.46 0.77 15.11
CA ARG A 8 -16.92 0.98 13.75
C ARG A 8 -15.40 1.21 13.75
N LEU A 9 -14.87 1.90 14.76
CA LEU A 9 -13.42 2.12 14.90
C LEU A 9 -12.69 0.82 15.25
N MET A 10 -13.26 0.01 16.15
CA MET A 10 -12.67 -1.28 16.51
C MET A 10 -12.71 -2.25 15.32
N LEU A 11 -13.84 -2.32 14.60
CA LEU A 11 -13.95 -3.12 13.38
C LEU A 11 -12.95 -2.66 12.30
N ALA A 12 -12.81 -1.35 12.09
CA ALA A 12 -11.81 -0.82 11.15
C ALA A 12 -10.38 -1.20 11.56
N GLY A 13 -10.06 -1.11 12.86
CA GLY A 13 -8.77 -1.54 13.38
C GLY A 13 -8.50 -3.02 13.13
N ILE A 14 -9.48 -3.89 13.39
CA ILE A 14 -9.37 -5.34 13.14
C ILE A 14 -9.19 -5.63 11.65
N LEU A 15 -9.96 -4.98 10.77
CA LEU A 15 -9.86 -5.17 9.32
C LEU A 15 -8.51 -4.70 8.76
N VAL A 16 -7.98 -3.58 9.26
CA VAL A 16 -6.65 -3.11 8.85
C VAL A 16 -5.58 -4.05 9.36
N PHE A 17 -5.64 -4.47 10.63
CA PHE A 17 -4.66 -5.39 11.20
C PHE A 17 -4.64 -6.75 10.47
N SER A 18 -5.81 -7.30 10.17
CA SER A 18 -5.92 -8.57 9.42
C SER A 18 -5.40 -8.40 7.99
N ALA A 19 -5.73 -7.30 7.32
CA ALA A 19 -5.22 -7.00 5.99
C ALA A 19 -3.69 -6.86 5.98
N MET A 20 -3.10 -6.13 6.95
CA MET A 20 -1.65 -5.96 7.03
C MET A 20 -0.92 -7.28 7.35
N THR A 21 -1.50 -8.12 8.21
CA THR A 21 -0.96 -9.45 8.50
C THR A 21 -0.95 -10.32 7.24
N MET A 22 -2.04 -10.32 6.49
CA MET A 22 -2.14 -11.06 5.23
C MET A 22 -1.14 -10.56 4.19
N ILE A 23 -0.97 -9.24 4.06
CA ILE A 23 0.01 -8.65 3.14
C ILE A 23 1.43 -9.08 3.54
N GLY A 24 1.78 -8.98 4.83
CA GLY A 24 3.11 -9.40 5.31
C GLY A 24 3.41 -10.87 5.05
N LEU A 25 2.42 -11.76 5.22
CA LEU A 25 2.56 -13.18 4.88
C LEU A 25 2.80 -13.39 3.38
N VAL A 26 2.04 -12.71 2.53
CA VAL A 26 2.17 -12.80 1.06
C VAL A 26 3.54 -12.29 0.60
N ASP A 27 3.98 -11.14 1.11
CA ASP A 27 5.26 -10.53 0.70
C ASP A 27 6.48 -11.40 1.07
N ASN A 28 6.41 -12.15 2.17
CA ASN A 28 7.46 -13.11 2.53
C ASN A 28 7.48 -14.34 1.59
N LEU A 29 6.32 -14.77 1.10
CA LEU A 29 6.22 -15.90 0.17
C LEU A 29 6.70 -15.55 -1.24
N ILE A 30 6.64 -14.27 -1.63
CA ILE A 30 7.08 -13.79 -2.94
C ILE A 30 8.55 -14.11 -3.20
N LYS A 31 9.41 -14.11 -2.17
CA LYS A 31 10.83 -14.45 -2.34
C LYS A 31 11.01 -15.84 -2.96
N TYR A 32 10.28 -16.83 -2.44
CA TYR A 32 10.31 -18.21 -2.94
C TYR A 32 9.69 -18.32 -4.35
N ILE A 33 8.62 -17.56 -4.61
CA ILE A 33 8.02 -17.50 -5.96
C ILE A 33 8.99 -16.87 -6.97
N GLY A 34 9.83 -15.93 -6.54
CA GLY A 34 10.84 -15.28 -7.38
C GLY A 34 12.08 -16.14 -7.66
N GLU A 35 12.35 -17.17 -6.85
CA GLU A 35 13.45 -18.12 -7.10
C GLU A 35 13.13 -19.06 -8.26
N ASP A 36 11.89 -19.56 -8.33
CA ASP A 36 11.44 -20.51 -9.37
C ASP A 36 10.61 -19.88 -10.50
N GLY A 37 10.16 -18.63 -10.33
CA GLY A 37 9.19 -17.98 -11.21
C GLY A 37 9.48 -16.49 -11.46
N SER A 38 8.88 -15.93 -12.50
CA SER A 38 9.02 -14.51 -12.79
C SER A 38 8.03 -13.67 -11.98
N VAL A 39 8.50 -12.53 -11.44
CA VAL A 39 7.67 -11.49 -10.82
C VAL A 39 6.47 -11.12 -11.72
N TRP A 40 6.67 -11.08 -13.04
CA TRP A 40 5.61 -10.76 -14.00
C TRP A 40 4.52 -11.84 -14.05
N GLN A 41 4.90 -13.11 -13.93
CA GLN A 41 3.95 -14.22 -13.87
C GLN A 41 3.12 -14.18 -12.58
N PHE A 42 3.75 -13.82 -11.45
CA PHE A 42 3.04 -13.61 -10.19
C PHE A 42 1.99 -12.49 -10.30
N HIS A 43 2.34 -11.35 -10.89
CA HIS A 43 1.37 -10.26 -11.07
C HIS A 43 0.24 -10.62 -12.02
N PHE A 44 0.56 -11.34 -13.11
CA PHE A 44 -0.45 -11.81 -14.05
C PHE A 44 -1.44 -12.78 -13.39
N SER A 45 -0.93 -13.82 -12.71
CA SER A 45 -1.78 -14.81 -12.04
C SER A 45 -2.63 -14.18 -10.94
N ARG A 46 -2.05 -13.30 -10.13
CA ARG A 46 -2.77 -12.51 -9.12
C ARG A 46 -3.89 -11.68 -9.74
N SER A 47 -3.62 -11.00 -10.85
CA SER A 47 -4.62 -10.15 -11.53
C SER A 47 -5.78 -10.98 -12.09
N VAL A 48 -5.48 -12.13 -12.69
CA VAL A 48 -6.50 -13.07 -13.20
C VAL A 48 -7.39 -13.58 -12.05
N ILE A 49 -6.78 -14.01 -10.94
CA ILE A 49 -7.53 -14.48 -9.76
C ILE A 49 -8.43 -13.37 -9.21
N ILE A 50 -7.92 -12.14 -9.07
CA ILE A 50 -8.71 -11.00 -8.60
C ILE A 50 -9.89 -10.73 -9.54
N CYS A 51 -9.68 -10.76 -10.86
CA CYS A 51 -10.77 -10.59 -11.83
C CYS A 51 -11.84 -11.67 -11.69
N ILE A 52 -11.45 -12.94 -11.55
CA ILE A 52 -12.39 -14.06 -11.36
C ILE A 52 -13.18 -13.88 -10.06
N VAL A 53 -12.51 -13.57 -8.96
CA VAL A 53 -13.16 -13.35 -7.65
C VAL A 53 -14.12 -12.17 -7.72
N LEU A 54 -13.72 -11.04 -8.33
CA LEU A 54 -14.60 -9.88 -8.49
C LEU A 54 -15.84 -10.20 -9.34
N LEU A 55 -15.68 -10.98 -10.41
CA LEU A 55 -16.81 -11.44 -11.23
C LEU A 55 -17.77 -12.31 -10.43
N ILE A 56 -17.26 -13.28 -9.66
CA ILE A 56 -18.08 -14.16 -8.82
C ILE A 56 -18.84 -13.35 -7.77
N VAL A 57 -18.14 -12.49 -7.02
CA VAL A 57 -18.73 -11.64 -5.98
C VAL A 57 -19.77 -10.69 -6.57
N SER A 58 -19.48 -10.06 -7.71
CA SER A 58 -20.44 -9.20 -8.41
C SER A 58 -21.71 -9.95 -8.79
N ARG A 59 -21.59 -11.20 -9.27
CA ARG A 59 -22.77 -12.02 -9.64
C ARG A 59 -23.58 -12.44 -8.42
N ILE A 60 -22.94 -12.84 -7.33
CA ILE A 60 -23.62 -13.27 -6.09
C ILE A 60 -24.38 -12.10 -5.47
N TYR A 61 -23.74 -10.94 -5.34
CA TYR A 61 -24.29 -9.77 -4.65
C TYR A 61 -24.98 -8.76 -5.59
N LYS A 62 -25.09 -9.09 -6.88
CA LYS A 62 -25.65 -8.22 -7.94
C LYS A 62 -25.01 -6.81 -7.95
N LEU A 63 -23.72 -6.73 -7.68
CA LEU A 63 -22.98 -5.47 -7.65
C LEU A 63 -22.63 -5.03 -9.08
N GLN A 64 -22.76 -3.73 -9.35
CA GLN A 64 -22.30 -3.15 -10.62
C GLN A 64 -20.78 -3.04 -10.62
N LEU A 65 -20.15 -3.60 -11.66
CA LEU A 65 -18.69 -3.53 -11.86
C LEU A 65 -18.26 -2.30 -12.67
N LEU A 66 -19.18 -1.64 -13.35
CA LEU A 66 -18.85 -0.47 -14.14
C LEU A 66 -18.53 0.70 -13.20
N PRO A 67 -17.36 1.33 -13.34
CA PRO A 67 -17.04 2.50 -12.55
C PRO A 67 -17.90 3.67 -12.99
N ASN A 68 -18.35 4.47 -12.02
CA ASN A 68 -19.13 5.68 -12.30
C ASN A 68 -18.30 6.74 -13.04
N ASN A 69 -16.98 6.77 -12.79
CA ASN A 69 -16.04 7.63 -13.50
C ASN A 69 -14.77 6.85 -13.87
N PHE A 70 -14.66 6.49 -15.15
CA PHE A 70 -13.51 5.77 -15.69
C PHE A 70 -12.19 6.52 -15.51
N PHE A 71 -12.20 7.85 -15.57
CA PHE A 71 -10.99 8.67 -15.43
C PHE A 71 -10.39 8.53 -14.02
N PHE A 72 -11.21 8.63 -12.97
CA PHE A 72 -10.71 8.49 -11.60
C PHE A 72 -10.24 7.07 -11.28
N VAL A 73 -10.92 6.06 -11.82
CA VAL A 73 -10.48 4.67 -11.67
C VAL A 73 -9.19 4.41 -12.44
N ALA A 74 -8.99 5.03 -13.60
CA ALA A 74 -7.73 4.95 -14.34
C ALA A 74 -6.57 5.60 -13.56
N ILE A 75 -6.77 6.79 -13.00
CA ILE A 75 -5.77 7.47 -12.15
C ILE A 75 -5.41 6.62 -10.92
N ARG A 76 -6.44 6.07 -10.24
CA ARG A 76 -6.25 5.17 -9.10
C ARG A 76 -5.39 3.96 -9.49
N SER A 77 -5.70 3.37 -10.64
CA SER A 77 -5.00 2.18 -11.16
C SER A 77 -3.58 2.52 -11.60
N PHE A 78 -3.35 3.70 -12.17
CA PHE A 78 -2.03 4.20 -12.55
C PHE A 78 -1.11 4.34 -11.33
N PHE A 79 -1.58 4.99 -10.25
CA PHE A 79 -0.80 5.11 -9.03
C PHE A 79 -0.45 3.75 -8.42
N GLY A 80 -1.44 2.84 -8.37
CA GLY A 80 -1.22 1.48 -7.87
C GLY A 80 -0.26 0.65 -8.72
N ALA A 81 -0.40 0.68 -10.04
CA ALA A 81 0.47 -0.05 -10.96
C ALA A 81 1.91 0.48 -10.90
N THR A 82 2.09 1.79 -10.87
CA THR A 82 3.41 2.42 -10.78
C THR A 82 4.10 2.09 -9.46
N ALA A 83 3.37 2.17 -8.33
CA ALA A 83 3.89 1.78 -7.02
C ALA A 83 4.37 0.32 -7.01
N MET A 84 3.57 -0.59 -7.60
CA MET A 84 3.90 -2.01 -7.67
C MET A 84 5.14 -2.25 -8.54
N ILE A 85 5.21 -1.67 -9.75
CA ILE A 85 6.37 -1.83 -10.63
C ILE A 85 7.65 -1.34 -9.95
N MET A 86 7.60 -0.20 -9.26
CA MET A 86 8.76 0.34 -8.53
C MET A 86 9.17 -0.56 -7.35
N TYR A 87 8.20 -1.01 -6.55
CA TYR A 87 8.47 -1.86 -5.37
C TYR A 87 9.08 -3.20 -5.78
N PHE A 88 8.42 -3.92 -6.70
CA PHE A 88 8.90 -5.22 -7.15
C PHE A 88 10.15 -5.11 -8.04
N GLY A 89 10.31 -4.01 -8.78
CA GLY A 89 11.56 -3.70 -9.47
C GLY A 89 12.72 -3.54 -8.48
N ALA A 90 12.50 -2.84 -7.36
CA ALA A 90 13.49 -2.69 -6.30
C ALA A 90 13.85 -4.03 -5.65
N LEU A 91 12.88 -4.92 -5.43
CA LEU A 91 13.12 -6.26 -4.86
C LEU A 91 14.13 -7.12 -5.64
N SER A 92 14.36 -6.83 -6.93
CA SER A 92 15.36 -7.53 -7.73
C SER A 92 16.81 -7.08 -7.47
N VAL A 93 16.99 -5.92 -6.84
CA VAL A 93 18.30 -5.27 -6.64
C VAL A 93 18.64 -4.94 -5.19
N ILE A 94 17.63 -4.87 -4.30
CA ILE A 94 17.81 -4.57 -2.88
C ILE A 94 17.06 -5.57 -1.98
N PRO A 95 17.44 -5.71 -0.70
CA PRO A 95 16.75 -6.58 0.25
C PRO A 95 15.27 -6.20 0.45
N ILE A 96 14.42 -7.20 0.72
CA ILE A 96 12.99 -7.01 1.02
C ILE A 96 12.76 -6.03 2.17
N ALA A 97 13.62 -6.04 3.19
CA ALA A 97 13.52 -5.13 4.33
C ALA A 97 13.65 -3.66 3.90
N GLU A 98 14.58 -3.36 2.99
CA GLU A 98 14.82 -2.01 2.47
C GLU A 98 13.70 -1.58 1.52
N ALA A 99 13.25 -2.48 0.64
CA ALA A 99 12.09 -2.21 -0.21
C ALA A 99 10.82 -1.94 0.62
N GLY A 100 10.57 -2.77 1.63
CA GLY A 100 9.46 -2.61 2.57
C GLY A 100 9.52 -1.29 3.33
N ALA A 101 10.71 -0.90 3.78
CA ALA A 101 10.91 0.36 4.48
C ALA A 101 10.50 1.58 3.64
N GLY A 102 10.83 1.57 2.35
CA GLY A 102 10.37 2.60 1.43
C GLY A 102 8.85 2.61 1.28
N LEU A 103 8.20 1.45 1.18
CA LEU A 103 6.74 1.38 1.10
C LEU A 103 6.06 1.91 2.39
N PHE A 104 6.65 1.68 3.56
CA PHE A 104 6.18 2.21 4.84
C PHE A 104 6.35 3.73 5.01
N THR A 105 6.93 4.43 4.04
CA THR A 105 6.87 5.90 3.97
C THR A 105 5.52 6.40 3.45
N ALA A 106 4.68 5.54 2.86
CA ALA A 106 3.37 5.90 2.34
C ALA A 106 2.48 6.64 3.35
N PRO A 107 2.36 6.22 4.64
CA PRO A 107 1.60 6.97 5.64
C PRO A 107 2.11 8.39 5.88
N ILE A 108 3.42 8.63 5.76
CA ILE A 108 4.03 9.97 5.86
C ILE A 108 3.55 10.84 4.70
N PHE A 109 3.66 10.33 3.47
CA PHE A 109 3.17 11.05 2.28
C PHE A 109 1.66 11.32 2.36
N VAL A 110 0.87 10.32 2.78
CA VAL A 110 -0.57 10.48 3.01
C VAL A 110 -0.84 11.59 4.03
N LEU A 111 -0.08 11.63 5.13
CA LEU A 111 -0.22 12.66 6.17
C LEU A 111 0.09 14.05 5.60
N ILE A 112 1.24 14.21 4.94
CA ILE A 112 1.69 15.49 4.35
C ILE A 112 0.67 15.98 3.32
N ILE A 113 0.34 15.16 2.32
CA ILE A 113 -0.55 15.55 1.22
C ILE A 113 -1.97 15.81 1.74
N SER A 114 -2.46 15.02 2.70
CA SER A 114 -3.75 15.30 3.36
C SER A 114 -3.78 16.65 4.07
N SER A 115 -2.66 17.05 4.69
CA SER A 115 -2.53 18.35 5.36
C SER A 115 -2.52 19.50 4.36
N PHE A 116 -1.63 19.42 3.36
CA PHE A 116 -1.35 20.53 2.45
C PHE A 116 -2.40 20.66 1.35
N TYR A 117 -2.75 19.56 0.68
CA TYR A 117 -3.64 19.58 -0.48
C TYR A 117 -5.11 19.54 -0.07
N PHE A 118 -5.49 18.60 0.80
CA PHE A 118 -6.87 18.42 1.24
C PHE A 118 -7.25 19.27 2.46
N LYS A 119 -6.31 20.05 3.01
CA LYS A 119 -6.50 20.96 4.16
C LYS A 119 -7.13 20.25 5.38
N VAL A 120 -6.86 18.96 5.55
CA VAL A 120 -7.40 18.17 6.67
C VAL A 120 -6.55 18.41 7.90
N LYS A 121 -7.18 18.89 8.98
CA LYS A 121 -6.50 19.04 10.28
C LYS A 121 -6.01 17.69 10.79
N ILE A 122 -4.73 17.64 11.12
CA ILE A 122 -4.03 16.44 11.58
C ILE A 122 -3.86 16.54 13.09
N GLY A 123 -4.51 15.65 13.83
CA GLY A 123 -4.35 15.59 15.28
C GLY A 123 -2.97 15.05 15.67
N ILE A 124 -2.47 15.49 16.83
CA ILE A 124 -1.17 15.09 17.37
C ILE A 124 -0.99 13.57 17.46
N TRP A 125 -2.04 12.85 17.86
CA TRP A 125 -2.04 11.38 17.94
C TRP A 125 -1.76 10.70 16.60
N ARG A 126 -2.19 11.30 15.48
CA ARG A 126 -1.93 10.75 14.14
C ARG A 126 -0.48 10.97 13.72
N ILE A 127 0.08 12.12 14.07
CA ILE A 127 1.50 12.42 13.83
C ILE A 127 2.36 11.47 14.65
N LEU A 128 2.08 11.32 15.94
CA LEU A 128 2.80 10.40 16.82
C LEU A 128 2.71 8.95 16.33
N ALA A 129 1.54 8.48 15.88
CA ALA A 129 1.40 7.14 15.33
C ALA A 129 2.28 6.91 14.09
N VAL A 130 2.35 7.89 13.19
CA VAL A 130 3.20 7.81 11.99
C VAL A 130 4.69 7.85 12.37
N VAL A 131 5.08 8.74 13.29
CA VAL A 131 6.47 8.84 13.76
C VAL A 131 6.91 7.54 14.45
N ILE A 132 6.11 7.01 15.38
CA ILE A 132 6.42 5.77 16.09
C ILE A 132 6.49 4.59 15.11
N GLY A 133 5.53 4.49 14.18
CA GLY A 133 5.52 3.42 13.17
C GLY A 133 6.74 3.49 12.24
N PHE A 134 7.10 4.68 11.77
CA PHE A 134 8.26 4.87 10.91
C PHE A 134 9.59 4.65 11.65
N SER A 135 9.70 5.08 12.90
CA SER A 135 10.88 4.78 13.74
C SER A 135 11.08 3.27 13.91
N GLY A 136 10.00 2.49 14.07
CA GLY A 136 10.08 1.03 14.11
C GLY A 136 10.67 0.43 12.82
N VAL A 137 10.31 0.99 11.67
CA VAL A 137 10.86 0.59 10.37
C VAL A 137 12.35 0.93 10.28
N LEU A 138 12.77 2.12 10.72
CA LEU A 138 14.19 2.51 10.74
C LEU A 138 15.04 1.60 11.66
N LEU A 139 14.50 1.23 12.83
CA LEU A 139 15.16 0.31 13.75
C LEU A 139 15.32 -1.09 13.18
N MET A 140 14.34 -1.55 12.38
CA MET A 140 14.43 -2.84 11.67
C MET A 140 15.43 -2.77 10.51
N LEU A 141 15.39 -1.67 9.73
CA LEU A 141 16.23 -1.52 8.55
C LEU A 141 17.71 -1.41 8.91
N GLN A 142 18.04 -0.81 10.06
CA GLN A 142 19.42 -0.46 10.46
C GLN A 142 20.22 0.11 9.27
N PRO A 143 19.77 1.23 8.67
CA PRO A 143 20.37 1.72 7.44
C PRO A 143 21.84 2.09 7.68
N ASP A 144 22.75 1.45 6.95
CA ASP A 144 24.14 1.87 6.89
C ASP A 144 24.25 3.03 5.90
N THR A 145 24.64 4.21 6.40
CA THR A 145 24.79 5.41 5.57
C THR A 145 25.90 5.30 4.53
N ASN A 146 26.80 4.32 4.66
CA ASN A 146 27.88 4.09 3.71
C ASN A 146 27.44 3.28 2.47
N ASP A 147 26.32 2.55 2.55
CA ASP A 147 25.79 1.70 1.48
C ASP A 147 24.55 2.30 0.78
N LEU A 148 24.32 3.60 0.94
CA LEU A 148 23.22 4.31 0.27
C LEU A 148 23.46 4.36 -1.25
N SER A 149 22.83 3.43 -1.96
CA SER A 149 22.82 3.37 -3.41
C SER A 149 21.68 4.20 -4.00
N TYR A 150 21.81 4.59 -5.27
CA TYR A 150 20.71 5.25 -6.00
C TYR A 150 19.42 4.40 -5.99
N PHE A 151 19.55 3.07 -5.93
CA PHE A 151 18.42 2.14 -5.89
C PHE A 151 17.61 2.22 -4.57
N SER A 152 18.20 2.69 -3.48
CA SER A 152 17.53 2.88 -2.18
C SER A 152 16.43 3.95 -2.23
N PHE A 153 16.46 4.86 -3.21
CA PHE A 153 15.40 5.85 -3.42
C PHE A 153 14.18 5.29 -4.17
N LEU A 154 14.34 4.20 -4.93
CA LEU A 154 13.26 3.64 -5.72
C LEU A 154 12.06 3.18 -4.86
N PRO A 155 12.27 2.49 -3.72
CA PRO A 155 11.21 2.19 -2.75
C PRO A 155 10.52 3.41 -2.13
N LEU A 156 11.23 4.52 -1.95
CA LEU A 156 10.64 5.77 -1.43
C LEU A 156 9.61 6.32 -2.42
N PHE A 157 9.93 6.32 -3.71
CA PHE A 157 8.98 6.68 -4.76
C PHE A 157 7.81 5.70 -4.80
N ALA A 158 8.05 4.39 -4.66
CA ALA A 158 6.98 3.41 -4.55
C ALA A 158 6.02 3.74 -3.40
N GLY A 159 6.55 4.10 -2.23
CA GLY A 159 5.77 4.57 -1.07
C GLY A 159 4.94 5.83 -1.37
N PHE A 160 5.49 6.79 -2.11
CA PHE A 160 4.74 7.98 -2.55
C PHE A 160 3.56 7.61 -3.46
N PHE A 161 3.79 6.82 -4.51
CA PHE A 161 2.75 6.37 -5.43
C PHE A 161 1.68 5.52 -4.70
N TYR A 162 2.10 4.70 -3.74
CA TYR A 162 1.20 3.92 -2.90
C TYR A 162 0.35 4.81 -1.97
N GLY A 163 0.94 5.88 -1.43
CA GLY A 163 0.19 6.90 -0.70
C GLY A 163 -0.84 7.62 -1.56
N MET A 164 -0.47 7.97 -2.80
CA MET A 164 -1.37 8.58 -3.79
C MET A 164 -2.52 7.67 -4.20
N LEU A 165 -2.29 6.36 -4.32
CA LEU A 165 -3.33 5.35 -4.52
C LEU A 165 -4.38 5.44 -3.39
N GLY A 166 -3.93 5.48 -2.13
CA GLY A 166 -4.80 5.58 -0.96
C GLY A 166 -5.60 6.89 -0.94
N LEU A 167 -4.97 8.02 -1.25
CA LEU A 167 -5.64 9.33 -1.31
C LEU A 167 -6.66 9.40 -2.45
N THR A 168 -6.29 8.93 -3.64
CA THR A 168 -7.20 8.87 -4.80
C THR A 168 -8.43 8.03 -4.48
N THR A 169 -8.22 6.85 -3.88
CA THR A 169 -9.32 5.97 -3.48
C THR A 169 -10.23 6.60 -2.43
N ARG A 170 -9.71 7.49 -1.57
CA ARG A 170 -10.49 8.12 -0.51
C ARG A 170 -11.26 9.36 -0.96
N TYR A 171 -10.69 10.15 -1.87
CA TYR A 171 -11.20 11.47 -2.23
C TYR A 171 -11.84 11.53 -3.62
N LEU A 172 -11.50 10.62 -4.53
CA LEU A 172 -11.93 10.64 -5.93
C LEU A 172 -12.81 9.45 -6.31
N CYS A 173 -12.82 8.37 -5.53
CA CYS A 173 -13.65 7.17 -5.73
C CYS A 173 -14.55 6.94 -4.52
#